data_AF-A0A2J4Z6Q8-F1
#
_entry.id   AF-A0A2J4Z6Q8-F1
#
_cell.length_a   1.000
_cell.length_b   1.000
_cell.length_c   1.000
_cell.angle_alpha   90.00
_cell.angle_beta   90.00
_cell.angle_gamma   90.00
#
_symmetry.space_group_name_H-M   'P 1'
#
loop_
_entity.id
_entity.type
_entity.pdbx_description
1 polymer ?
#
loop_
_entity_poly.entity_id
_entity_poly.type
_entity_poly.pdbx_seq_one_letter_code
_entity_poly.pdbx_strand_id
1 'polypeptide(L)'
;MSKLLDRFRYFKQKGESFANGHGQVYNTNRDWEDSYRQRWQFDKIVRSTHGVNCTGSCSWKIYVKNGLVTWETQQTDYPRTRPDLPNHEPRGCPRGASYSWYLYSANRLKYPLARKRLIALWREALAQHPDPVQAWDSIMQDPVKTLSYKQVRGKGGFIRSSWKELNQLIAAANVWTIKNYGPDRVAGFSPIPAMSMVSYAAGTRYLSLLGGTCLSFYDWYCDLPPASPMTWGEQTDVPESADWYNSSYIIAWGSNVPQTRTPDAHFFTEVRYKGTKTIAITPDFSEVAKLSDQWLAPKQGTDSALAMAMGHVILKTFHLDNPSDYFLNYCRTYTDMPMLVMLERREEGFYVPGRMVRAADLVDGLGESNNPEWKTVAYNSAGELVAPNGSIGFRWGEKGKWNLEQQAAGQAIELKLSLLDSRDDVVTVGFPYFGGNENPHFRSIKQDPVTLHQLPVKQLPLANGESGLVVSVYDLILANYGLDRGLDDPNAAQDFGEMKAYTPAWAEQITGVPRQHIEQIAREFADTAHKTHGRSMIILGAGVNHWYHMD
;
A
#
# COMPACT_ATOMS: atom_id res chain seq x y z
N MET A 1 -30.51 33.21 46.17
CA MET A 1 -31.44 32.58 47.14
C MET A 1 -30.62 31.83 48.19
N SER A 2 -31.07 31.75 49.45
CA SER A 2 -30.30 31.08 50.51
C SER A 2 -30.55 29.57 50.50
N LYS A 3 -29.53 28.78 50.14
CA LYS A 3 -29.60 27.29 50.16
C LYS A 3 -29.97 26.75 51.55
N LEU A 4 -29.62 27.48 52.61
CA LEU A 4 -29.97 27.11 53.98
C LEU A 4 -31.46 27.28 54.25
N LEU A 5 -32.06 28.39 53.81
CA LEU A 5 -33.50 28.65 53.99
C LEU A 5 -34.35 27.75 53.08
N ASP A 6 -33.85 27.38 51.90
CA ASP A 6 -34.58 26.48 50.99
C ASP A 6 -34.80 25.09 51.59
N ARG A 7 -33.96 24.64 52.54
CA ARG A 7 -34.17 23.37 53.27
C ARG A 7 -35.48 23.35 54.06
N PHE A 8 -35.98 24.51 54.49
CA PHE A 8 -37.26 24.61 55.20
C PHE A 8 -38.47 24.38 54.28
N ARG A 9 -38.27 24.34 52.95
CA ARG A 9 -39.29 23.97 51.97
C ARG A 9 -39.40 22.47 51.73
N TYR A 10 -38.76 21.64 52.56
CA TYR A 10 -38.61 20.18 52.36
C TYR A 10 -39.89 19.47 51.89
N PHE A 11 -41.00 19.63 52.61
CA PHE A 11 -42.28 19.00 52.22
C PHE A 11 -42.97 19.69 51.05
N LYS A 12 -42.80 21.02 50.90
CA LYS A 12 -43.34 21.78 49.74
C LYS A 12 -42.68 21.39 48.41
N GLN A 13 -41.46 20.84 48.45
CA GLN A 13 -40.74 20.40 47.26
C GLN A 13 -41.11 18.96 46.82
N LYS A 14 -41.84 18.19 47.63
CA LYS A 14 -42.32 16.85 47.23
C LYS A 14 -43.49 16.98 46.27
N GLY A 15 -43.36 16.37 45.09
CA GLY A 15 -44.42 16.22 44.10
C GLY A 15 -45.19 14.91 44.28
N GLU A 16 -45.66 14.32 43.19
CA GLU A 16 -46.35 13.03 43.22
C GLU A 16 -45.40 11.87 43.50
N SER A 17 -45.91 10.86 44.22
CA SER A 17 -45.27 9.56 44.27
C SER A 17 -45.57 8.77 43.00
N PHE A 18 -44.64 7.93 42.56
CA PHE A 18 -44.86 7.03 41.43
C PHE A 18 -44.47 5.60 41.80
N ALA A 19 -44.88 4.64 40.96
CA ALA A 19 -44.62 3.21 41.14
C ALA A 19 -45.01 2.70 42.55
N ASN A 20 -46.29 2.91 42.94
CA ASN A 20 -46.85 2.44 44.22
C ASN A 20 -46.04 2.85 45.45
N GLY A 21 -45.53 4.09 45.45
CA GLY A 21 -44.74 4.64 46.55
C GLY A 21 -43.26 4.24 46.53
N HIS A 22 -42.79 3.51 45.52
CA HIS A 22 -41.38 3.22 45.34
C HIS A 22 -40.57 4.49 45.02
N GLY A 23 -41.16 5.40 44.23
CA GLY A 23 -40.52 6.62 43.76
C GLY A 23 -41.23 7.90 44.21
N GLN A 24 -40.47 8.99 44.28
CA GLN A 24 -40.97 10.32 44.63
C GLN A 24 -40.39 11.34 43.64
N VAL A 25 -41.26 12.11 42.98
CA VAL A 25 -40.85 13.28 42.20
C VAL A 25 -40.54 14.44 43.15
N TYR A 26 -39.45 15.16 42.91
CA TYR A 26 -39.09 16.37 43.67
C TYR A 26 -38.97 17.59 42.74
N ASN A 27 -39.63 18.67 43.13
CA ASN A 27 -39.52 20.00 42.50
C ASN A 27 -38.50 20.85 43.25
N THR A 28 -37.23 20.42 43.22
CA THR A 28 -36.13 21.10 43.91
C THR A 28 -35.24 21.88 42.94
N ASN A 29 -34.45 22.80 43.48
CA ASN A 29 -33.48 23.59 42.71
C ASN A 29 -32.39 22.68 42.12
N ARG A 30 -32.05 22.90 40.85
CA ARG A 30 -31.00 22.16 40.10
C ARG A 30 -29.95 23.09 39.48
N ASP A 31 -29.80 24.31 40.01
CA ASP A 31 -28.90 25.33 39.45
C ASP A 31 -27.42 24.90 39.51
N TRP A 32 -27.07 23.95 40.39
CA TRP A 32 -25.71 23.39 40.45
C TRP A 32 -25.26 22.74 39.13
N GLU A 33 -26.21 22.34 38.28
CA GLU A 33 -25.94 21.78 36.95
C GLU A 33 -25.28 22.79 36.00
N ASP A 34 -25.40 24.10 36.26
CA ASP A 34 -24.76 25.13 35.47
C ASP A 34 -23.24 25.01 35.47
N SER A 35 -22.63 24.36 36.47
CA SER A 35 -21.19 24.10 36.49
C SER A 35 -20.74 23.27 35.28
N TYR A 36 -21.48 22.22 34.93
CA TYR A 36 -21.18 21.40 33.75
C TYR A 36 -21.55 22.11 32.44
N ARG A 37 -22.67 22.86 32.43
CA ARG A 37 -23.08 23.67 31.26
C ARG A 37 -22.01 24.71 30.91
N GLN A 38 -21.50 25.43 31.90
CA GLN A 38 -20.46 26.44 31.75
C GLN A 38 -19.11 25.85 31.38
N ARG A 39 -18.82 24.60 31.78
CA ARG A 39 -17.64 23.87 31.31
C ARG A 39 -17.72 23.59 29.80
N TRP A 40 -18.89 23.14 29.31
CA TRP A 40 -19.10 22.80 27.90
C TRP A 40 -19.13 24.03 26.97
N GLN A 41 -19.66 25.17 27.45
CA GLN A 41 -19.65 26.42 26.69
C GLN A 41 -18.23 26.82 26.25
N PHE A 42 -18.10 27.40 25.07
CA PHE A 42 -16.83 27.76 24.44
C PHE A 42 -16.97 29.10 23.71
N ASP A 43 -15.84 29.71 23.35
CA ASP A 43 -15.78 31.02 22.70
C ASP A 43 -16.04 30.88 21.19
N LYS A 44 -15.39 29.90 20.56
CA LYS A 44 -15.55 29.57 19.13
C LYS A 44 -15.12 28.15 18.79
N ILE A 45 -15.55 27.68 17.63
CA ILE A 45 -15.03 26.49 16.95
C ILE A 45 -14.24 26.90 15.70
N VAL A 46 -13.12 26.24 15.45
CA VAL A 46 -12.32 26.43 14.23
C VAL A 46 -12.17 25.09 13.53
N ARG A 47 -12.35 25.04 12.21
CA ARG A 47 -12.07 23.82 11.44
C ARG A 47 -10.56 23.63 11.30
N SER A 48 -10.09 22.43 11.62
CA SER A 48 -8.71 22.03 11.33
C SER A 48 -8.62 20.53 11.04
N THR A 49 -7.41 20.02 10.85
CA THR A 49 -7.08 18.60 10.61
C THR A 49 -5.72 18.28 11.24
N HIS A 50 -5.30 17.02 11.19
CA HIS A 50 -4.02 16.57 11.73
C HIS A 50 -3.02 16.27 10.61
N GLY A 51 -1.93 17.04 10.55
CA GLY A 51 -0.81 16.82 9.63
C GLY A 51 0.09 15.68 10.08
N VAL A 52 -0.45 14.46 10.12
CA VAL A 52 0.23 13.23 10.54
C VAL A 52 -0.05 12.09 9.56
N ASN A 53 0.96 11.27 9.26
CA ASN A 53 0.85 10.18 8.29
C ASN A 53 -0.01 9.03 8.84
N CYS A 54 -1.33 9.14 8.69
CA CYS A 54 -2.29 8.19 9.25
C CYS A 54 -3.40 7.79 8.28
N THR A 55 -3.36 8.29 7.04
CA THR A 55 -4.38 8.20 5.98
C THR A 55 -5.78 8.76 6.33
N GLY A 56 -6.06 9.05 7.59
CA GLY A 56 -7.40 9.40 8.05
C GLY A 56 -7.97 10.71 7.49
N SER A 57 -7.16 11.74 7.25
CA SER A 57 -7.60 13.05 6.71
C SER A 57 -8.88 13.61 7.40
N CYS A 58 -8.96 13.43 8.72
CA CYS A 58 -10.17 13.72 9.49
C CYS A 58 -10.26 15.22 9.79
N SER A 59 -11.43 15.82 9.59
CA SER A 59 -11.72 17.23 9.89
C SER A 59 -12.27 17.32 11.30
N TRP A 60 -11.77 18.29 12.07
CA TRP A 60 -12.09 18.47 13.48
C TRP A 60 -12.61 19.88 13.76
N LYS A 61 -13.51 19.97 14.75
CA LYS A 61 -13.94 21.19 15.44
C LYS A 61 -12.96 21.43 16.58
N ILE A 62 -12.12 22.46 16.46
CA ILE A 62 -11.19 22.86 17.50
C ILE A 62 -11.87 23.88 18.41
N TYR A 63 -12.07 23.53 19.68
CA TYR A 63 -12.78 24.36 20.64
C TYR A 63 -11.82 25.31 21.36
N VAL A 64 -12.07 26.60 21.20
CA VAL A 64 -11.38 27.66 21.94
C VAL A 64 -12.29 28.12 23.08
N LYS A 65 -11.77 28.10 24.30
CA LYS A 65 -12.45 28.58 25.50
C LYS A 65 -11.45 29.37 26.36
N ASN A 66 -11.87 30.52 26.86
CA ASN A 66 -10.99 31.46 27.57
C ASN A 66 -9.76 31.86 26.73
N GLY A 67 -9.92 32.00 25.41
CA GLY A 67 -8.83 32.34 24.49
C GLY A 67 -7.78 31.24 24.28
N LEU A 68 -7.99 30.04 24.81
CA LEU A 68 -7.08 28.89 24.68
C LEU A 68 -7.79 27.73 23.99
N VAL A 69 -7.06 26.94 23.21
CA VAL A 69 -7.58 25.66 22.72
C VAL A 69 -7.75 24.72 23.91
N THR A 70 -8.90 24.05 23.99
CA THR A 70 -9.25 23.22 25.15
C THR A 70 -9.51 21.76 24.84
N TRP A 71 -10.23 21.47 23.76
CA TRP A 71 -10.47 20.12 23.24
C TRP A 71 -10.87 20.17 21.77
N GLU A 72 -11.02 19.01 21.15
CA GLU A 72 -11.56 18.86 19.80
C GLU A 72 -12.64 17.76 19.74
N THR A 73 -13.59 17.93 18.82
CA THR A 73 -14.51 16.85 18.41
C THR A 73 -14.52 16.80 16.90
N GLN A 74 -14.92 15.68 16.31
CA GLN A 74 -14.97 15.55 14.86
C GLN A 74 -15.96 16.53 14.22
N GLN A 75 -15.66 16.91 12.97
CA GLN A 75 -16.65 17.47 12.06
C GLN A 75 -17.48 16.33 11.46
N THR A 76 -18.73 16.63 11.12
CA THR A 76 -19.68 15.65 10.59
C THR A 76 -20.37 16.16 9.32
N ASP A 77 -19.82 17.21 8.71
CA ASP A 77 -20.39 17.92 7.58
C ASP A 77 -19.64 17.67 6.26
N TYR A 78 -19.04 16.48 6.15
CA TYR A 78 -18.55 15.98 4.87
C TYR A 78 -19.69 15.96 3.85
N PRO A 79 -19.42 16.27 2.57
CA PRO A 79 -20.38 15.98 1.51
C PRO A 79 -20.85 14.53 1.62
N ARG A 80 -22.16 14.34 1.67
CA ARG A 80 -22.77 13.02 1.83
C ARG A 80 -22.44 12.15 0.62
N THR A 81 -22.29 10.86 0.88
CA THR A 81 -22.16 9.85 -0.16
C THR A 81 -23.52 9.61 -0.82
N ARG A 82 -23.56 8.71 -1.81
CA ARG A 82 -24.82 8.30 -2.45
C ARG A 82 -25.77 7.67 -1.43
N PRO A 83 -27.10 7.67 -1.66
CA PRO A 83 -28.06 7.10 -0.71
C PRO A 83 -27.85 5.62 -0.36
N ASP A 84 -27.21 4.85 -1.25
CA ASP A 84 -26.89 3.43 -1.08
C ASP A 84 -25.58 3.17 -0.31
N LEU A 85 -24.85 4.22 0.06
CA LEU A 85 -23.59 4.16 0.78
C LEU A 85 -23.73 4.81 2.17
N PRO A 86 -23.06 4.30 3.20
CA PRO A 86 -22.91 5.04 4.44
C PRO A 86 -22.05 6.29 4.21
N ASN A 87 -22.28 7.33 5.03
CA ASN A 87 -21.48 8.55 4.98
C ASN A 87 -20.17 8.37 5.75
N HIS A 88 -19.19 9.22 5.46
CA HIS A 88 -17.89 9.19 6.14
C HIS A 88 -17.93 9.70 7.58
N GLU A 89 -18.93 10.49 7.97
CA GLU A 89 -18.99 11.08 9.30
C GLU A 89 -19.13 10.00 10.39
N PRO A 90 -18.48 10.15 11.56
CA PRO A 90 -17.67 11.29 12.00
C PRO A 90 -16.17 11.18 11.66
N ARG A 91 -15.70 10.08 11.07
CA ARG A 91 -14.26 9.73 11.03
C ARG A 91 -13.61 9.87 12.43
N GLY A 92 -12.34 10.27 12.46
CA GLY A 92 -11.58 10.47 13.68
C GLY A 92 -10.98 9.19 14.27
N CYS A 93 -10.14 9.35 15.28
CA CYS A 93 -9.50 8.26 15.99
C CYS A 93 -9.04 8.75 17.38
N PRO A 94 -8.72 7.84 18.32
CA PRO A 94 -8.29 8.25 19.66
C PRO A 94 -6.99 9.06 19.69
N ARG A 95 -6.13 8.92 18.67
CA ARG A 95 -4.90 9.70 18.54
C ARG A 95 -5.20 11.15 18.16
N GLY A 96 -6.15 11.38 17.24
CA GLY A 96 -6.59 12.71 16.88
C GLY A 96 -7.34 13.42 18.01
N ALA A 97 -8.16 12.69 18.76
CA ALA A 97 -8.93 13.23 19.87
C ALA A 97 -8.07 13.74 21.06
N SER A 98 -6.78 13.39 21.12
CA SER A 98 -5.86 13.83 22.16
C SER A 98 -4.90 14.92 21.72
N TYR A 99 -4.99 15.41 20.47
CA TYR A 99 -3.98 16.30 19.90
C TYR A 99 -3.88 17.65 20.61
N SER A 100 -4.99 18.21 21.11
CA SER A 100 -5.04 19.44 21.90
C SER A 100 -4.09 19.42 23.11
N TRP A 101 -3.77 18.25 23.65
CA TRP A 101 -2.80 18.09 24.75
C TRP A 101 -1.45 18.75 24.43
N TYR A 102 -0.96 18.61 23.18
CA TYR A 102 0.38 19.05 22.81
C TYR A 102 0.59 20.56 22.94
N LEU A 103 -0.47 21.38 22.79
CA LEU A 103 -0.35 22.82 22.63
C LEU A 103 0.34 23.49 23.84
N TYR A 104 -0.01 23.04 25.05
CA TYR A 104 0.51 23.62 26.29
C TYR A 104 1.15 22.57 27.20
N SER A 105 1.32 21.33 26.71
CA SER A 105 1.99 20.25 27.45
C SER A 105 3.41 20.63 27.89
N ALA A 106 3.91 19.88 28.87
CA ALA A 106 5.29 20.00 29.35
C ALA A 106 6.33 19.72 28.26
N ASN A 107 5.97 19.04 27.16
CA ASN A 107 6.87 18.68 26.07
C ASN A 107 6.79 19.64 24.86
N ARG A 108 6.03 20.74 24.96
CA ARG A 108 5.92 21.72 23.88
C ARG A 108 7.26 22.45 23.65
N LEU A 109 7.77 22.41 22.42
CA LEU A 109 8.87 23.30 22.01
C LEU A 109 8.36 24.75 21.89
N LYS A 110 8.83 25.61 22.81
CA LYS A 110 8.42 27.02 22.92
C LYS A 110 9.39 28.00 22.25
N TYR A 111 10.66 27.61 22.14
CA TYR A 111 11.74 28.47 21.66
C TYR A 111 12.68 27.71 20.72
N PRO A 112 13.41 28.40 19.83
CA PRO A 112 14.54 27.79 19.14
C PRO A 112 15.58 27.32 20.17
N LEU A 113 15.96 26.04 20.07
CA LEU A 113 16.94 25.40 20.94
C LEU A 113 18.17 25.01 20.12
N ALA A 114 19.34 25.12 20.73
CA ALA A 114 20.59 24.65 20.14
C ALA A 114 21.50 24.03 21.21
N ARG A 115 22.41 23.16 20.79
CA ARG A 115 23.35 22.50 21.71
C ARG A 115 24.28 23.56 22.30
N LYS A 116 24.38 23.61 23.64
CA LYS A 116 25.23 24.58 24.37
C LYS A 116 26.64 24.66 23.78
N ARG A 117 27.27 23.51 23.52
CA ARG A 117 28.63 23.45 23.00
C ARG A 117 28.77 24.08 21.61
N LEU A 118 27.81 23.85 20.71
CA LEU A 118 27.81 24.45 19.38
C LEU A 118 27.67 25.97 19.46
N ILE A 119 26.75 26.45 20.30
CA ILE A 119 26.51 27.89 20.45
C ILE A 119 27.69 28.62 21.10
N ALA A 120 28.38 28.00 22.05
CA ALA A 120 29.62 28.56 22.60
C ALA A 120 30.66 28.79 21.49
N LEU A 121 30.93 27.75 20.68
CA LEU A 121 31.87 27.85 19.55
C LEU A 121 31.42 28.87 18.52
N TRP A 122 30.12 28.89 18.20
CA TRP A 122 29.55 29.83 17.24
C TRP A 122 29.75 31.30 17.66
N ARG A 123 29.48 31.61 18.92
CA ARG A 123 29.65 32.98 19.45
C ARG A 123 31.11 33.38 19.55
N GLU A 124 31.99 32.46 19.98
CA GLU A 124 33.44 32.68 20.00
C GLU A 124 33.99 32.94 18.59
N ALA A 125 33.52 32.18 17.59
CA ALA A 125 33.92 32.36 16.20
C ALA A 125 33.41 33.69 15.61
N LEU A 126 32.16 34.06 15.85
CA LEU A 126 31.60 35.34 15.40
C LEU A 126 32.31 36.56 16.02
N ALA A 127 32.83 36.42 17.24
CA ALA A 127 33.62 37.50 17.86
C ALA A 127 34.96 37.74 17.14
N GLN A 128 35.49 36.73 16.45
CA GLN A 128 36.75 36.80 15.71
C GLN A 128 36.54 37.04 14.21
N HIS A 129 35.40 36.62 13.67
CA HIS A 129 35.06 36.69 12.25
C HIS A 129 33.72 37.40 12.06
N PRO A 130 33.71 38.67 11.58
CA PRO A 130 32.47 39.41 11.32
C PRO A 130 31.59 38.77 10.25
N ASP A 131 32.18 38.06 9.26
CA ASP A 131 31.45 37.27 8.27
C ASP A 131 31.02 35.92 8.90
N PRO A 132 29.72 35.64 9.02
CA PRO A 132 29.22 34.39 9.58
C PRO A 132 29.68 33.13 8.84
N VAL A 133 29.93 33.21 7.52
CA VAL A 133 30.43 32.08 6.72
C VAL A 133 31.87 31.75 7.10
N GLN A 134 32.70 32.77 7.35
CA GLN A 134 34.07 32.59 7.85
C GLN A 134 34.10 32.12 9.31
N ALA A 135 33.15 32.58 10.14
CA ALA A 135 32.99 32.07 11.50
C ALA A 135 32.64 30.56 11.51
N TRP A 136 31.79 30.12 10.58
CA TRP A 136 31.47 28.70 10.43
C TRP A 136 32.67 27.90 9.90
N ASP A 137 33.40 28.45 8.94
CA ASP A 137 34.63 27.86 8.40
C ASP A 137 35.67 27.58 9.50
N SER A 138 35.92 28.53 10.40
CA SER A 138 36.90 28.35 11.50
C SER A 138 36.51 27.31 12.56
N ILE A 139 35.23 26.92 12.60
CA ILE A 139 34.75 25.77 13.38
C ILE A 139 34.94 24.49 12.60
N MET A 140 34.57 24.47 11.32
CA MET A 140 34.56 23.27 10.49
C MET A 140 35.96 22.78 10.09
N GLN A 141 36.92 23.68 9.94
CA GLN A 141 38.32 23.33 9.67
C GLN A 141 39.08 22.79 10.88
N ASP A 142 38.48 22.81 12.08
CA ASP A 142 39.08 22.32 13.32
C ASP A 142 38.44 20.98 13.75
N PRO A 143 39.16 19.85 13.63
CA PRO A 143 38.66 18.53 14.03
C PRO A 143 38.28 18.45 15.52
N VAL A 144 38.99 19.16 16.40
CA VAL A 144 38.72 19.17 17.84
C VAL A 144 37.43 19.92 18.13
N LYS A 145 37.22 21.09 17.52
CA LYS A 145 35.96 21.85 17.65
C LYS A 145 34.78 21.06 17.11
N THR A 146 34.90 20.50 15.90
CA THR A 146 33.80 19.72 15.28
C THR A 146 33.44 18.49 16.09
N LEU A 147 34.43 17.72 16.56
CA LEU A 147 34.20 16.56 17.42
C LEU A 147 33.49 16.97 18.71
N SER A 148 33.88 18.10 19.32
CA SER A 148 33.38 18.52 20.62
C SER A 148 31.87 18.74 20.69
N TYR A 149 31.23 19.26 19.63
CA TYR A 149 29.77 19.42 19.59
C TYR A 149 29.05 18.20 18.99
N LYS A 150 29.70 17.41 18.13
CA LYS A 150 29.11 16.20 17.52
C LYS A 150 28.95 15.08 18.54
N GLN A 151 29.95 14.84 19.41
CA GLN A 151 29.94 13.73 20.40
C GLN A 151 28.92 13.88 21.53
N VAL A 152 28.30 15.07 21.66
CA VAL A 152 27.26 15.37 22.65
C VAL A 152 25.85 15.40 22.04
N ARG A 153 25.68 15.01 20.77
CA ARG A 153 24.37 14.75 20.17
C ARG A 153 23.69 13.61 20.96
N GLY A 154 22.42 13.81 21.34
CA GLY A 154 21.67 12.87 22.20
C GLY A 154 21.96 12.95 23.71
N LYS A 155 22.91 13.79 24.18
CA LYS A 155 23.35 13.82 25.58
C LYS A 155 22.88 15.06 26.37
N GLY A 156 21.72 15.63 26.04
CA GLY A 156 21.20 16.82 26.73
C GLY A 156 22.03 18.10 26.54
N GLY A 157 21.79 19.13 27.35
CA GLY A 157 22.52 20.40 27.23
C GLY A 157 22.04 21.28 26.07
N PHE A 158 20.74 21.27 25.78
CA PHE A 158 20.12 22.31 24.97
C PHE A 158 20.04 23.61 25.76
N ILE A 159 20.26 24.73 25.07
CA ILE A 159 20.00 26.07 25.61
C ILE A 159 19.00 26.78 24.71
N ARG A 160 18.27 27.72 25.29
CA ARG A 160 17.43 28.66 24.55
C ARG A 160 18.32 29.57 23.69
N SER A 161 17.92 29.77 22.44
CA SER A 161 18.52 30.71 21.50
C SER A 161 17.43 31.66 20.95
N SER A 162 17.69 32.31 19.83
CA SER A 162 16.76 33.19 19.11
C SER A 162 16.70 32.82 17.63
N TRP A 163 15.60 33.16 16.96
CA TRP A 163 15.47 32.96 15.52
C TRP A 163 16.56 33.69 14.74
N LYS A 164 16.94 34.91 15.16
CA LYS A 164 18.02 35.68 14.53
C LYS A 164 19.35 34.92 14.58
N GLU A 165 19.72 34.39 15.74
CA GLU A 165 20.98 33.66 15.94
C GLU A 165 21.01 32.36 15.13
N LEU A 166 19.95 31.54 15.20
CA LEU A 166 19.95 30.24 14.52
C LEU A 166 19.78 30.36 13.00
N ASN A 167 18.98 31.31 12.51
CA ASN A 167 18.82 31.50 11.06
C ASN A 167 20.15 31.95 10.43
N GLN A 168 20.93 32.81 11.09
CA GLN A 168 22.25 33.21 10.61
C GLN A 168 23.23 32.03 10.60
N LEU A 169 23.26 31.23 11.67
CA LEU A 169 24.10 30.02 11.74
C LEU A 169 23.74 29.03 10.63
N ILE A 170 22.45 28.71 10.47
CA ILE A 170 21.97 27.75 9.45
C ILE A 170 22.29 28.25 8.05
N ALA A 171 22.05 29.53 7.75
CA ALA A 171 22.37 30.11 6.45
C ALA A 171 23.88 30.08 6.17
N ALA A 172 24.72 30.44 7.16
CA ALA A 172 26.17 30.41 7.05
C ALA A 172 26.69 28.98 6.80
N ALA A 173 26.16 28.00 7.54
CA ALA A 173 26.51 26.60 7.36
C ALA A 173 26.12 26.10 5.96
N ASN A 174 24.93 26.44 5.47
CA ASN A 174 24.49 26.04 4.14
C ASN A 174 25.35 26.69 3.03
N VAL A 175 25.60 28.00 3.11
CA VAL A 175 26.47 28.71 2.14
C VAL A 175 27.88 28.12 2.15
N TRP A 176 28.44 27.87 3.33
CA TRP A 176 29.76 27.25 3.45
C TRP A 176 29.81 25.85 2.85
N THR A 177 28.81 25.00 3.14
CA THR A 177 28.75 23.64 2.58
C THR A 177 28.62 23.68 1.06
N ILE A 178 27.70 24.50 0.53
CA ILE A 178 27.49 24.66 -0.92
C ILE A 178 28.79 25.11 -1.59
N LYS A 179 29.45 26.13 -1.04
CA LYS A 179 30.66 26.72 -1.62
C LYS A 179 31.85 25.74 -1.64
N ASN A 180 32.02 24.94 -0.59
CA ASN A 180 33.20 24.10 -0.44
C ASN A 180 33.02 22.67 -0.97
N TYR A 181 31.79 22.16 -1.04
CA TYR A 181 31.52 20.76 -1.39
C TYR A 181 30.49 20.57 -2.50
N GLY A 182 29.61 21.55 -2.73
CA GLY A 182 28.49 21.45 -3.65
C GLY A 182 27.13 21.45 -2.93
N PRO A 183 26.06 21.84 -3.63
CA PRO A 183 24.75 22.02 -3.02
C PRO A 183 24.07 20.70 -2.61
N ASP A 184 24.40 19.60 -3.27
CA ASP A 184 23.91 18.26 -2.96
C ASP A 184 24.40 17.70 -1.60
N ARG A 185 25.36 18.36 -0.95
CA ARG A 185 25.78 18.09 0.45
C ARG A 185 24.88 18.75 1.49
N VAL A 186 23.87 19.50 1.05
CA VAL A 186 22.76 19.98 1.88
C VAL A 186 21.52 19.16 1.55
N ALA A 187 21.04 18.38 2.52
CA ALA A 187 19.91 17.48 2.34
C ALA A 187 18.77 17.83 3.32
N GLY A 188 17.54 17.51 2.91
CA GLY A 188 16.38 17.53 3.79
C GLY A 188 15.54 16.28 3.65
N PHE A 189 15.07 15.80 4.80
CA PHE A 189 14.10 14.72 4.91
C PHE A 189 12.79 15.28 5.45
N SER A 190 11.74 15.23 4.65
CA SER A 190 10.38 15.60 5.06
C SER A 190 9.44 14.65 4.32
N PRO A 191 8.63 13.84 5.00
CA PRO A 191 7.82 12.82 4.35
C PRO A 191 6.40 13.31 4.04
N ILE A 192 5.68 12.55 3.21
CA ILE A 192 4.20 12.56 3.05
C ILE A 192 3.62 13.98 2.89
N PRO A 193 3.69 14.58 1.69
CA PRO A 193 3.14 15.92 1.45
C PRO A 193 1.62 16.00 1.66
N ALA A 194 0.88 14.91 1.42
CA ALA A 194 -0.58 14.88 1.47
C ALA A 194 -1.17 15.29 2.83
N MET A 195 -0.46 15.05 3.94
CA MET A 195 -0.96 15.40 5.28
C MET A 195 -0.84 16.90 5.60
N SER A 196 0.08 17.62 4.95
CA SER A 196 0.32 19.05 5.17
C SER A 196 1.15 19.67 4.03
N MET A 197 0.51 19.89 2.89
CA MET A 197 1.17 20.20 1.60
C MET A 197 2.13 21.39 1.67
N VAL A 198 1.69 22.51 2.23
CA VAL A 198 2.51 23.73 2.33
C VAL A 198 3.63 23.58 3.36
N SER A 199 3.39 22.85 4.44
CA SER A 199 4.42 22.54 5.45
C SER A 199 5.54 21.69 4.86
N TYR A 200 5.21 20.71 4.03
CA TYR A 200 6.20 19.95 3.25
C TYR A 200 6.94 20.87 2.26
N ALA A 201 6.19 21.66 1.48
CA ALA A 201 6.73 22.53 0.44
C ALA A 201 7.71 23.59 0.97
N ALA A 202 7.55 24.04 2.22
CA ALA A 202 8.42 25.05 2.81
C ALA A 202 9.90 24.65 2.81
N GLY A 203 10.20 23.43 3.27
CA GLY A 203 11.57 22.91 3.32
C GLY A 203 12.08 22.46 1.95
N THR A 204 11.25 21.75 1.18
CA THR A 204 11.65 21.23 -0.13
C THR A 204 11.88 22.33 -1.14
N ARG A 205 11.03 23.37 -1.18
CA ARG A 205 11.25 24.54 -2.04
C ARG A 205 12.55 25.27 -1.70
N TYR A 206 12.86 25.45 -0.41
CA TYR A 206 14.13 26.04 0.02
C TYR A 206 15.33 25.24 -0.49
N LEU A 207 15.30 23.92 -0.33
CA LEU A 207 16.39 23.03 -0.77
C LEU A 207 16.51 23.03 -2.29
N SER A 208 15.42 22.85 -3.03
CA SER A 208 15.44 22.81 -4.50
C SER A 208 15.98 24.11 -5.10
N LEU A 209 15.65 25.28 -4.53
CA LEU A 209 16.20 26.56 -4.98
C LEU A 209 17.71 26.69 -4.77
N LEU A 210 18.24 26.03 -3.73
CA LEU A 210 19.68 25.99 -3.46
C LEU A 210 20.42 24.88 -4.23
N GLY A 211 19.69 23.96 -4.88
CA GLY A 211 20.25 22.73 -5.46
C GLY A 211 20.50 21.61 -4.45
N GLY A 212 19.89 21.68 -3.26
CA GLY A 212 19.97 20.65 -2.23
C GLY A 212 19.13 19.40 -2.53
N THR A 213 19.46 18.30 -1.85
CA THR A 213 18.81 17.01 -2.04
C THR A 213 17.53 16.87 -1.22
N CYS A 214 16.42 16.58 -1.91
CA CYS A 214 15.13 16.23 -1.29
C CYS A 214 15.03 14.70 -1.23
N LEU A 215 15.07 14.14 -0.01
CA LEU A 215 15.07 12.70 0.18
C LEU A 215 13.66 12.10 -0.01
N SER A 216 13.58 10.92 -0.63
CA SER A 216 12.35 10.15 -0.78
C SER A 216 11.87 9.58 0.56
N PHE A 217 10.63 9.09 0.59
CA PHE A 217 10.01 8.57 1.81
C PHE A 217 9.17 7.31 1.59
N TYR A 218 8.51 7.14 0.43
CA TYR A 218 7.52 6.08 0.25
C TYR A 218 8.17 4.70 0.09
N ASP A 219 9.24 4.66 -0.71
CA ASP A 219 10.22 3.58 -0.81
C ASP A 219 10.91 3.34 0.54
N TRP A 220 11.42 4.39 1.18
CA TRP A 220 12.16 4.31 2.45
C TRP A 220 11.32 3.77 3.61
N TYR A 221 10.04 4.12 3.67
CA TYR A 221 9.11 3.61 4.68
C TYR A 221 8.62 2.20 4.39
N CYS A 222 8.96 1.65 3.21
CA CYS A 222 8.43 0.38 2.74
C CYS A 222 6.89 0.42 2.59
N ASP A 223 6.34 1.63 2.36
CA ASP A 223 4.93 1.83 2.02
C ASP A 223 4.70 1.67 0.51
N LEU A 224 5.72 1.96 -0.33
CA LEU A 224 5.72 1.64 -1.76
C LEU A 224 5.68 0.12 -1.94
N PRO A 225 4.65 -0.46 -2.58
CA PRO A 225 4.68 -1.85 -3.02
C PRO A 225 5.37 -1.93 -4.40
N PRO A 226 6.63 -2.43 -4.54
CA PRO A 226 7.29 -2.53 -5.85
C PRO A 226 6.49 -3.33 -6.89
N ALA A 227 5.67 -4.27 -6.42
CA ALA A 227 4.70 -5.00 -7.23
C ALA A 227 3.77 -4.09 -8.04
N SER A 228 3.40 -2.89 -7.54
CA SER A 228 2.52 -1.95 -8.25
C SER A 228 3.21 -1.35 -9.48
N PRO A 229 4.42 -0.75 -9.38
CA PRO A 229 5.18 -0.35 -10.56
C PRO A 229 5.50 -1.50 -11.52
N MET A 230 5.77 -2.71 -11.01
CA MET A 230 6.05 -3.88 -11.85
C MET A 230 4.82 -4.33 -12.65
N THR A 231 3.63 -4.34 -12.03
CA THR A 231 2.39 -4.86 -12.63
C THR A 231 1.67 -3.81 -13.48
N TRP A 232 1.61 -2.56 -13.01
CA TRP A 232 0.76 -1.51 -13.60
C TRP A 232 1.55 -0.29 -14.10
N GLY A 233 2.84 -0.19 -13.80
CA GLY A 233 3.60 1.03 -14.08
C GLY A 233 3.12 2.25 -13.28
N GLU A 234 2.44 2.01 -12.16
CA GLU A 234 1.86 3.02 -11.26
C GLU A 234 2.50 2.92 -9.88
N GLN A 235 2.77 4.07 -9.24
CA GLN A 235 3.35 4.10 -7.90
C GLN A 235 2.42 3.40 -6.90
N THR A 236 1.19 3.91 -6.77
CA THR A 236 0.11 3.32 -5.98
C THR A 236 -1.16 4.09 -6.31
N ASP A 237 -2.17 3.38 -6.80
CA ASP A 237 -3.55 3.85 -6.85
C ASP A 237 -4.46 2.75 -6.28
N VAL A 238 -5.43 3.13 -5.45
CA VAL A 238 -6.26 2.19 -4.69
C VAL A 238 -7.70 2.71 -4.57
N PRO A 239 -8.71 1.82 -4.47
CA PRO A 239 -10.08 2.23 -4.24
C PRO A 239 -10.24 2.95 -2.88
N GLU A 240 -11.14 3.93 -2.84
CA GLU A 240 -11.53 4.60 -1.60
C GLU A 240 -12.24 3.65 -0.63
N SER A 241 -12.27 3.98 0.67
CA SER A 241 -12.92 3.14 1.68
C SER A 241 -14.42 2.98 1.48
N ALA A 242 -15.08 3.97 0.88
CA ALA A 242 -16.49 3.86 0.51
C ALA A 242 -16.74 2.76 -0.53
N ASP A 243 -15.75 2.44 -1.37
CA ASP A 243 -15.87 1.39 -2.37
C ASP A 243 -15.79 -0.02 -1.77
N TRP A 244 -15.26 -0.17 -0.55
CA TRP A 244 -15.37 -1.43 0.20
C TRP A 244 -16.84 -1.85 0.35
N TYR A 245 -17.77 -0.89 0.41
CA TYR A 245 -19.20 -1.15 0.50
C TYR A 245 -19.83 -1.72 -0.80
N ASN A 246 -19.11 -1.61 -1.93
CA ASN A 246 -19.54 -2.16 -3.21
C ASN A 246 -19.04 -3.61 -3.42
N SER A 247 -18.02 -4.04 -2.66
CA SER A 247 -17.55 -5.43 -2.66
C SER A 247 -18.56 -6.38 -2.03
N SER A 248 -18.62 -7.62 -2.53
CA SER A 248 -19.42 -8.73 -1.98
C SER A 248 -18.56 -9.79 -1.27
N TYR A 249 -17.24 -9.70 -1.37
CA TYR A 249 -16.29 -10.55 -0.64
C TYR A 249 -15.01 -9.77 -0.35
N ILE A 250 -14.61 -9.69 0.93
CA ILE A 250 -13.41 -8.93 1.32
C ILE A 250 -12.45 -9.80 2.11
N ILE A 251 -11.19 -9.83 1.71
CA ILE A 251 -10.09 -10.40 2.50
C ILE A 251 -9.27 -9.23 3.07
N ALA A 252 -9.21 -9.10 4.39
CA ALA A 252 -8.26 -8.21 5.06
C ALA A 252 -6.97 -9.00 5.35
N TRP A 253 -5.93 -8.79 4.54
CA TRP A 253 -4.69 -9.56 4.56
C TRP A 253 -3.52 -8.70 5.05
N GLY A 254 -3.01 -8.98 6.25
CA GLY A 254 -1.94 -8.18 6.86
C GLY A 254 -2.32 -6.71 7.08
N SER A 255 -3.62 -6.40 7.13
CA SER A 255 -4.14 -5.05 7.36
C SER A 255 -5.07 -5.02 8.57
N ASN A 256 -4.60 -4.43 9.67
CA ASN A 256 -5.36 -4.35 10.91
C ASN A 256 -6.36 -3.16 10.88
N VAL A 257 -7.40 -3.27 10.06
CA VAL A 257 -8.36 -2.21 9.70
C VAL A 257 -8.85 -1.36 10.89
N PRO A 258 -9.43 -1.93 11.98
CA PRO A 258 -9.99 -1.11 13.07
C PRO A 258 -8.95 -0.27 13.83
N GLN A 259 -7.73 -0.79 13.97
CA GLN A 259 -6.67 -0.09 14.68
C GLN A 259 -6.03 1.03 13.85
N THR A 260 -5.87 0.74 12.56
CA THR A 260 -4.85 1.36 11.74
C THR A 260 -5.47 2.12 10.55
N ARG A 261 -6.74 1.79 10.22
CA ARG A 261 -7.70 2.51 9.37
C ARG A 261 -8.98 2.87 10.18
N THR A 262 -8.82 3.17 11.47
CA THR A 262 -9.93 3.48 12.41
C THR A 262 -11.06 4.34 11.83
N PRO A 263 -10.81 5.49 11.17
CA PRO A 263 -11.90 6.34 10.67
C PRO A 263 -12.68 5.74 9.50
N ASP A 264 -12.16 4.70 8.85
CA ASP A 264 -12.74 4.04 7.68
C ASP A 264 -13.29 2.64 8.01
N ALA A 265 -13.00 2.12 9.20
CA ALA A 265 -13.38 0.78 9.61
C ALA A 265 -14.90 0.54 9.61
N HIS A 266 -15.70 1.60 9.72
CA HIS A 266 -17.16 1.49 9.68
C HIS A 266 -17.64 0.90 8.34
N PHE A 267 -17.05 1.29 7.20
CA PHE A 267 -17.40 0.72 5.89
C PHE A 267 -17.21 -0.79 5.85
N PHE A 268 -16.11 -1.29 6.45
CA PHE A 268 -15.83 -2.73 6.55
C PHE A 268 -16.85 -3.44 7.47
N THR A 269 -17.26 -2.83 8.57
CA THR A 269 -18.23 -3.44 9.48
C THR A 269 -19.66 -3.39 8.95
N GLU A 270 -20.03 -2.30 8.28
CA GLU A 270 -21.39 -2.04 7.81
C GLU A 270 -21.69 -2.82 6.52
N VAL A 271 -20.70 -3.02 5.64
CA VAL A 271 -20.90 -3.81 4.42
C VAL A 271 -21.28 -5.26 4.74
N ARG A 272 -20.88 -5.77 5.91
CA ARG A 272 -21.30 -7.11 6.37
C ARG A 272 -22.81 -7.22 6.54
N TYR A 273 -23.50 -6.13 6.91
CA TYR A 273 -24.97 -6.11 6.97
C TYR A 273 -25.62 -6.14 5.59
N LYS A 274 -24.87 -5.80 4.53
CA LYS A 274 -25.27 -5.97 3.12
C LYS A 274 -25.08 -7.42 2.62
N GLY A 275 -24.57 -8.31 3.48
CA GLY A 275 -24.32 -9.72 3.16
C GLY A 275 -22.91 -10.03 2.67
N THR A 276 -22.00 -9.04 2.67
CA THR A 276 -20.60 -9.25 2.27
C THR A 276 -19.85 -10.07 3.31
N LYS A 277 -19.25 -11.19 2.87
CA LYS A 277 -18.40 -12.03 3.72
C LYS A 277 -17.02 -11.39 3.90
N THR A 278 -16.48 -11.45 5.11
CA THR A 278 -15.16 -10.90 5.44
C THR A 278 -14.22 -11.96 6.02
N ILE A 279 -12.99 -12.01 5.51
CA ILE A 279 -11.93 -12.92 5.98
C ILE A 279 -10.78 -12.09 6.54
N ALA A 280 -10.26 -12.44 7.71
CA ALA A 280 -9.01 -11.89 8.23
C ALA A 280 -7.87 -12.89 8.02
N ILE A 281 -6.76 -12.43 7.43
CA ILE A 281 -5.53 -13.21 7.31
C ILE A 281 -4.43 -12.46 8.06
N THR A 282 -4.16 -12.90 9.29
CA THR A 282 -3.13 -12.34 10.19
C THR A 282 -2.55 -13.44 11.07
N PRO A 283 -1.22 -13.46 11.33
CA PRO A 283 -0.58 -14.51 12.13
C PRO A 283 -1.05 -14.52 13.60
N ASP A 284 -1.39 -13.36 14.15
CA ASP A 284 -1.98 -13.17 15.47
C ASP A 284 -3.49 -12.93 15.38
N PHE A 285 -4.19 -13.06 16.52
CA PHE A 285 -5.61 -12.70 16.64
C PHE A 285 -5.77 -11.18 16.75
N SER A 286 -5.47 -10.49 15.65
CA SER A 286 -5.48 -9.04 15.54
C SER A 286 -6.91 -8.47 15.63
N GLU A 287 -7.04 -7.15 15.83
CA GLU A 287 -8.35 -6.51 15.99
C GLU A 287 -9.26 -6.72 14.76
N VAL A 288 -8.71 -6.82 13.54
CA VAL A 288 -9.51 -7.11 12.33
C VAL A 288 -10.15 -8.50 12.37
N ALA A 289 -9.51 -9.49 13.02
CA ALA A 289 -10.09 -10.83 13.18
C ALA A 289 -11.42 -10.79 13.93
N LYS A 290 -11.58 -9.86 14.90
CA LYS A 290 -12.83 -9.66 15.63
C LYS A 290 -13.98 -9.14 14.74
N LEU A 291 -13.67 -8.57 13.57
CA LEU A 291 -14.64 -8.03 12.62
C LEU A 291 -14.89 -8.94 11.42
N SER A 292 -14.22 -10.09 11.35
CA SER A 292 -14.29 -11.02 10.23
C SER A 292 -15.10 -12.27 10.55
N ASP A 293 -15.66 -12.90 9.52
CA ASP A 293 -16.44 -14.12 9.65
C ASP A 293 -15.55 -15.36 9.78
N GLN A 294 -14.31 -15.28 9.28
CA GLN A 294 -13.29 -16.31 9.46
C GLN A 294 -11.90 -15.68 9.62
N TRP A 295 -11.06 -16.32 10.44
CA TRP A 295 -9.67 -15.96 10.66
C TRP A 295 -8.74 -17.09 10.20
N LEU A 296 -7.78 -16.75 9.33
CA LEU A 296 -6.66 -17.60 8.97
C LEU A 296 -5.37 -17.03 9.55
N ALA A 297 -4.55 -17.91 10.13
CA ALA A 297 -3.31 -17.55 10.81
C ALA A 297 -2.09 -18.23 10.18
N PRO A 298 -1.68 -17.83 8.96
CA PRO A 298 -0.45 -18.34 8.37
C PRO A 298 0.75 -17.91 9.23
N LYS A 299 1.83 -18.68 9.16
CA LYS A 299 3.14 -18.25 9.65
C LYS A 299 3.50 -16.90 9.00
N GLN A 300 3.84 -15.89 9.79
CA GLN A 300 4.09 -14.54 9.28
C GLN A 300 5.21 -14.54 8.23
N GLY A 301 4.99 -13.94 7.06
CA GLY A 301 5.97 -13.91 5.97
C GLY A 301 5.92 -15.13 5.05
N THR A 302 4.95 -16.04 5.24
CA THR A 302 4.66 -17.15 4.32
C THR A 302 3.40 -16.90 3.49
N ASP A 303 2.88 -15.67 3.53
CA ASP A 303 1.63 -15.26 2.90
C ASP A 303 1.61 -15.49 1.38
N SER A 304 2.75 -15.33 0.70
CA SER A 304 2.86 -15.64 -0.74
C SER A 304 2.61 -17.12 -1.06
N ALA A 305 2.99 -18.04 -0.16
CA ALA A 305 2.67 -19.46 -0.33
C ALA A 305 1.16 -19.72 -0.27
N LEU A 306 0.47 -19.03 0.65
CA LEU A 306 -1.00 -19.10 0.73
C LEU A 306 -1.65 -18.50 -0.52
N ALA A 307 -1.17 -17.33 -0.99
CA ALA A 307 -1.69 -16.67 -2.19
C ALA A 307 -1.49 -17.53 -3.45
N MET A 308 -0.32 -18.14 -3.62
CA MET A 308 -0.02 -19.04 -4.73
C MET A 308 -0.93 -20.28 -4.73
N ALA A 309 -1.22 -20.87 -3.57
CA ALA A 309 -2.17 -21.99 -3.49
C ALA A 309 -3.62 -21.58 -3.75
N MET A 310 -4.03 -20.38 -3.33
CA MET A 310 -5.33 -19.84 -3.72
C MET A 310 -5.42 -19.63 -5.23
N GLY A 311 -4.38 -19.05 -5.85
CA GLY A 311 -4.31 -18.85 -7.30
C GLY A 311 -4.35 -20.17 -8.07
N HIS A 312 -3.68 -21.21 -7.58
CA HIS A 312 -3.75 -22.57 -8.16
C HIS A 312 -5.20 -23.07 -8.23
N VAL A 313 -5.94 -22.99 -7.12
CA VAL A 313 -7.34 -23.42 -7.05
C VAL A 313 -8.22 -22.62 -8.02
N ILE A 314 -8.00 -21.30 -8.11
CA ILE A 314 -8.76 -20.40 -8.97
C ILE A 314 -8.50 -20.72 -10.45
N LEU A 315 -7.24 -20.84 -10.86
CA LEU A 315 -6.87 -21.17 -12.24
C LEU A 315 -7.38 -22.56 -12.62
N LYS A 316 -7.20 -23.57 -11.76
CA LYS A 316 -7.74 -24.92 -12.02
C LYS A 316 -9.26 -24.89 -12.23
N THR A 317 -9.98 -24.26 -11.31
CA THR A 317 -11.45 -24.33 -11.30
C THR A 317 -12.11 -23.42 -12.35
N PHE A 318 -11.64 -22.18 -12.49
CA PHE A 318 -12.32 -21.13 -13.26
C PHE A 318 -11.63 -20.75 -14.57
N HIS A 319 -10.45 -21.28 -14.85
CA HIS A 319 -9.78 -21.10 -16.15
C HIS A 319 -9.66 -22.40 -16.94
N LEU A 320 -9.56 -23.55 -16.28
CA LEU A 320 -9.40 -24.85 -16.93
C LEU A 320 -10.67 -25.71 -16.86
N ASP A 321 -11.06 -26.16 -15.67
CA ASP A 321 -12.11 -27.19 -15.52
C ASP A 321 -13.51 -26.66 -15.86
N ASN A 322 -13.83 -25.44 -15.43
CA ASN A 322 -15.06 -24.74 -15.76
C ASN A 322 -14.77 -23.27 -16.09
N PRO A 323 -14.33 -22.99 -17.32
CA PRO A 323 -13.84 -21.66 -17.71
C PRO A 323 -14.89 -20.56 -17.51
N SER A 324 -14.51 -19.49 -16.82
CA SER A 324 -15.31 -18.30 -16.58
C SER A 324 -15.12 -17.32 -17.74
N ASP A 325 -16.18 -17.05 -18.50
CA ASP A 325 -16.14 -16.08 -19.61
C ASP A 325 -15.65 -14.70 -19.16
N TYR A 326 -16.12 -14.23 -18.00
CA TYR A 326 -15.68 -12.95 -17.43
C TYR A 326 -14.16 -12.93 -17.17
N PHE A 327 -13.61 -14.00 -16.56
CA PHE A 327 -12.17 -14.04 -16.24
C PHE A 327 -11.30 -14.20 -17.48
N LEU A 328 -11.68 -15.10 -18.39
CA LEU A 328 -10.93 -15.30 -19.62
C LEU A 328 -10.92 -14.03 -20.47
N ASN A 329 -12.05 -13.36 -20.63
CA ASN A 329 -12.11 -12.11 -21.37
C ASN A 329 -11.31 -11.00 -20.67
N TYR A 330 -11.42 -10.90 -19.34
CA TYR A 330 -10.64 -9.94 -18.57
C TYR A 330 -9.12 -10.14 -18.77
N CYS A 331 -8.63 -11.37 -18.61
CA CYS A 331 -7.22 -11.70 -18.84
C CYS A 331 -6.79 -11.53 -20.30
N ARG A 332 -7.70 -11.73 -21.25
CA ARG A 332 -7.40 -11.53 -22.68
C ARG A 332 -7.17 -10.06 -23.04
N THR A 333 -7.89 -9.15 -22.36
CA THR A 333 -7.90 -7.73 -22.71
C THR A 333 -7.00 -6.88 -21.80
N TYR A 334 -6.94 -7.20 -20.51
CA TYR A 334 -6.36 -6.32 -19.49
C TYR A 334 -5.06 -6.84 -18.87
N THR A 335 -4.52 -7.96 -19.36
CA THR A 335 -3.23 -8.48 -18.90
C THR A 335 -2.32 -8.80 -20.09
N ASP A 336 -1.06 -9.06 -19.78
CA ASP A 336 -0.05 -9.51 -20.74
C ASP A 336 -0.08 -11.03 -20.98
N MET A 337 -1.05 -11.75 -20.40
CA MET A 337 -1.20 -13.20 -20.55
C MET A 337 -1.18 -13.70 -22.01
N PRO A 338 -1.82 -13.02 -23.00
CA PRO A 338 -1.75 -13.44 -24.40
C PRO A 338 -0.39 -13.20 -25.08
N MET A 339 0.48 -12.38 -24.48
CA MET A 339 1.73 -11.96 -25.10
C MET A 339 2.74 -13.10 -25.13
N LEU A 340 3.62 -13.07 -26.14
CA LEU A 340 4.60 -14.12 -26.38
C LEU A 340 5.93 -13.83 -25.69
N VAL A 341 6.53 -14.89 -25.15
CA VAL A 341 7.85 -14.91 -24.52
C VAL A 341 8.78 -15.81 -25.34
N MET A 342 9.98 -15.33 -25.62
CA MET A 342 11.02 -16.10 -26.27
C MET A 342 11.66 -17.07 -25.27
N LEU A 343 11.85 -18.32 -25.67
CA LEU A 343 12.54 -19.32 -24.85
C LEU A 343 14.03 -19.36 -25.17
N GLU A 344 14.85 -19.37 -24.12
CA GLU A 344 16.30 -19.52 -24.23
C GLU A 344 16.71 -20.96 -23.93
N ARG A 345 17.46 -21.58 -24.84
CA ARG A 345 18.00 -22.92 -24.61
C ARG A 345 19.11 -22.87 -23.55
N ARG A 346 19.09 -23.82 -22.62
CA ARG A 346 20.16 -24.05 -21.65
C ARG A 346 20.99 -25.27 -22.04
N GLU A 347 22.25 -25.32 -21.60
CA GLU A 347 23.20 -26.38 -21.97
C GLU A 347 22.74 -27.75 -21.44
N GLU A 348 22.03 -27.74 -20.33
CA GLU A 348 21.48 -28.90 -19.63
C GLU A 348 20.26 -29.54 -20.33
N GLY A 349 19.86 -29.04 -21.50
CA GLY A 349 18.87 -29.67 -22.37
C GLY A 349 17.42 -29.22 -22.17
N PHE A 350 17.17 -28.24 -21.30
CA PHE A 350 15.86 -27.59 -21.12
C PHE A 350 15.91 -26.11 -21.57
N TYR A 351 14.75 -25.43 -21.54
CA TYR A 351 14.61 -24.01 -21.86
C TYR A 351 14.29 -23.17 -20.64
N VAL A 352 14.52 -21.87 -20.69
CA VAL A 352 13.98 -20.94 -19.69
C VAL A 352 13.25 -19.77 -20.36
N PRO A 353 12.28 -19.14 -19.67
CA PRO A 353 11.66 -17.92 -20.17
C PRO A 353 12.69 -16.79 -20.29
N GLY A 354 12.88 -16.27 -21.49
CA GLY A 354 13.68 -15.09 -21.78
C GLY A 354 12.84 -13.81 -21.77
N ARG A 355 13.16 -12.87 -22.65
CA ARG A 355 12.37 -11.65 -22.84
C ARG A 355 11.09 -11.91 -23.66
N MET A 356 10.12 -11.00 -23.53
CA MET A 356 8.96 -10.96 -24.42
C MET A 356 9.38 -10.70 -25.88
N VAL A 357 8.64 -11.31 -26.81
CA VAL A 357 8.76 -11.08 -28.25
C VAL A 357 8.31 -9.65 -28.56
N ARG A 358 9.09 -8.97 -29.40
CA ARG A 358 8.85 -7.61 -29.87
C ARG A 358 8.54 -7.63 -31.36
N ALA A 359 7.80 -6.63 -31.84
CA ALA A 359 7.51 -6.50 -33.26
C ALA A 359 8.80 -6.48 -34.10
N ALA A 360 9.86 -5.81 -33.61
CA ALA A 360 11.19 -5.78 -34.23
C ALA A 360 11.89 -7.15 -34.40
N ASP A 361 11.45 -8.18 -33.68
CA ASP A 361 12.01 -9.53 -33.81
C ASP A 361 11.52 -10.25 -35.07
N LEU A 362 10.43 -9.78 -35.66
CA LEU A 362 9.76 -10.42 -36.77
C LEU A 362 10.12 -9.74 -38.09
N VAL A 363 10.04 -10.51 -39.18
CA VAL A 363 10.22 -10.00 -40.54
C VAL A 363 9.23 -8.85 -40.77
N ASP A 364 9.73 -7.75 -41.36
CA ASP A 364 9.01 -6.49 -41.60
C ASP A 364 8.44 -5.78 -40.36
N GLY A 365 8.82 -6.19 -39.14
CA GLY A 365 8.44 -5.50 -37.91
C GLY A 365 6.93 -5.51 -37.62
N LEU A 366 6.18 -6.44 -38.21
CA LEU A 366 4.70 -6.42 -38.28
C LEU A 366 4.12 -5.11 -38.87
N GLY A 367 4.88 -4.41 -39.72
CA GLY A 367 4.48 -3.13 -40.29
C GLY A 367 4.63 -1.93 -39.33
N GLU A 368 5.19 -2.14 -38.14
CA GLU A 368 5.40 -1.07 -37.16
C GLU A 368 6.77 -0.39 -37.40
N SER A 369 6.75 0.87 -37.86
CA SER A 369 7.97 1.64 -38.14
C SER A 369 8.46 2.49 -36.97
N ASN A 370 7.57 2.85 -36.04
CA ASN A 370 7.89 3.62 -34.84
C ASN A 370 8.03 2.69 -33.62
N ASN A 371 9.18 2.74 -32.93
CA ASN A 371 9.50 1.96 -31.73
C ASN A 371 9.09 0.46 -31.78
N PRO A 372 9.38 -0.28 -32.87
CA PRO A 372 9.00 -1.70 -32.98
C PRO A 372 9.61 -2.60 -31.91
N GLU A 373 10.75 -2.21 -31.34
CA GLU A 373 11.42 -2.90 -30.25
C GLU A 373 10.70 -2.76 -28.90
N TRP A 374 9.69 -1.88 -28.80
CA TRP A 374 8.90 -1.61 -27.59
C TRP A 374 7.44 -2.05 -27.69
N LYS A 375 7.09 -2.81 -28.73
CA LYS A 375 5.73 -3.30 -28.99
C LYS A 375 5.69 -4.82 -28.84
N THR A 376 4.91 -5.32 -27.88
CA THR A 376 4.75 -6.76 -27.61
C THR A 376 3.88 -7.42 -28.67
N VAL A 377 4.06 -8.73 -28.86
CA VAL A 377 3.38 -9.52 -29.89
C VAL A 377 2.57 -10.65 -29.27
N ALA A 378 1.42 -10.94 -29.87
CA ALA A 378 0.54 -12.04 -29.51
C ALA A 378 -0.03 -12.72 -30.78
N TYR A 379 -0.62 -13.90 -30.62
CA TYR A 379 -1.47 -14.49 -31.66
C TYR A 379 -2.90 -14.01 -31.52
N ASN A 380 -3.58 -13.76 -32.64
CA ASN A 380 -5.03 -13.60 -32.65
C ASN A 380 -5.74 -14.97 -32.74
N SER A 381 -7.07 -14.98 -32.66
CA SER A 381 -7.91 -16.18 -32.74
C SER A 381 -7.86 -16.88 -34.11
N ALA A 382 -7.47 -16.16 -35.17
CA ALA A 382 -7.21 -16.73 -36.50
C ALA A 382 -5.82 -17.39 -36.62
N GLY A 383 -4.97 -17.28 -35.59
CA GLY A 383 -3.62 -17.84 -35.59
C GLY A 383 -2.56 -16.95 -36.24
N GLU A 384 -2.85 -15.67 -36.43
CA GLU A 384 -1.94 -14.68 -37.01
C GLU A 384 -1.19 -13.92 -35.92
N LEU A 385 0.08 -13.57 -36.16
CA LEU A 385 0.87 -12.73 -35.28
C LEU A 385 0.44 -11.26 -35.43
N VAL A 386 0.20 -10.60 -34.31
CA VAL A 386 -0.23 -9.20 -34.27
C VAL A 386 0.49 -8.42 -33.17
N ALA A 387 0.72 -7.13 -33.42
CA ALA A 387 1.12 -6.16 -32.41
C ALA A 387 -0.12 -5.38 -31.94
N PRO A 388 -0.78 -5.79 -30.83
CA PRO A 388 -1.96 -5.10 -30.33
C PRO A 388 -1.63 -3.68 -29.87
N ASN A 389 -2.63 -2.79 -29.97
CA ASN A 389 -2.58 -1.45 -29.39
C ASN A 389 -2.20 -1.49 -27.89
N GLY A 390 -1.70 -0.35 -27.38
CA GLY A 390 -1.50 -0.14 -25.95
C GLY A 390 -0.11 -0.42 -25.39
N SER A 391 0.71 -1.23 -26.07
CA SER A 391 2.11 -1.42 -25.67
C SER A 391 2.90 -0.10 -25.65
N ILE A 392 3.95 -0.01 -24.82
CA ILE A 392 4.61 1.26 -24.50
C ILE A 392 5.21 1.97 -25.73
N GLY A 393 5.58 1.22 -26.78
CA GLY A 393 6.04 1.78 -28.04
C GLY A 393 5.01 2.67 -28.75
N PHE A 394 3.71 2.47 -28.53
CA PHE A 394 2.65 3.33 -29.09
C PHE A 394 2.47 4.66 -28.33
N ARG A 395 3.05 4.80 -27.13
CA ARG A 395 2.88 5.99 -26.28
C ARG A 395 3.63 7.21 -26.81
N TRP A 396 4.82 6.97 -27.37
CA TRP A 396 5.77 8.00 -27.80
C TRP A 396 6.08 7.84 -29.29
N GLY A 397 6.56 8.90 -29.95
CA GLY A 397 6.84 8.90 -31.39
C GLY A 397 5.60 8.91 -32.30
N GLU A 398 4.45 8.40 -31.83
CA GLU A 398 3.16 8.41 -32.53
C GLU A 398 1.97 8.72 -31.59
N LYS A 399 0.73 8.69 -32.11
CA LYS A 399 -0.52 8.99 -31.38
C LYS A 399 -1.69 8.14 -31.88
N GLY A 400 -2.72 7.99 -31.05
CA GLY A 400 -3.99 7.34 -31.41
C GLY A 400 -4.08 5.84 -31.14
N LYS A 401 -2.95 5.15 -30.95
CA LYS A 401 -2.89 3.68 -30.72
C LYS A 401 -2.49 3.26 -29.30
N TRP A 402 -2.19 4.21 -28.41
CA TRP A 402 -1.91 3.91 -26.99
C TRP A 402 -3.22 3.86 -26.20
N ASN A 403 -3.93 2.74 -26.34
CA ASN A 403 -5.19 2.43 -25.69
C ASN A 403 -5.34 0.90 -25.57
N LEU A 404 -6.34 0.43 -24.80
CA LEU A 404 -6.64 -0.99 -24.60
C LEU A 404 -7.78 -1.48 -25.51
N GLU A 405 -8.05 -0.78 -26.63
CA GLU A 405 -8.96 -1.32 -27.62
C GLU A 405 -8.32 -2.57 -28.24
N GLN A 406 -9.09 -3.65 -28.37
CA GLN A 406 -8.63 -4.91 -28.95
C GLN A 406 -8.48 -4.75 -30.48
N GLN A 407 -7.44 -4.03 -30.89
CA GLN A 407 -7.11 -3.73 -32.27
C GLN A 407 -5.62 -3.92 -32.55
N ALA A 408 -5.30 -4.28 -33.79
CA ALA A 408 -3.96 -4.20 -34.37
C ALA A 408 -4.06 -3.71 -35.81
N ALA A 409 -3.14 -2.83 -36.23
CA ALA A 409 -3.14 -2.24 -37.56
C ALA A 409 -4.50 -1.65 -38.02
N GLY A 410 -5.30 -1.13 -37.08
CA GLY A 410 -6.62 -0.55 -37.34
C GLY A 410 -7.75 -1.57 -37.55
N GLN A 411 -7.52 -2.85 -37.29
CA GLN A 411 -8.53 -3.91 -37.36
C GLN A 411 -8.84 -4.45 -35.97
N ALA A 412 -10.11 -4.79 -35.72
CA ALA A 412 -10.51 -5.46 -34.49
C ALA A 412 -9.92 -6.87 -34.45
N ILE A 413 -9.41 -7.27 -33.29
CA ILE A 413 -8.77 -8.57 -33.07
C ILE A 413 -9.28 -9.21 -31.78
N GLU A 414 -9.12 -10.52 -31.67
CA GLU A 414 -9.27 -11.24 -30.41
C GLU A 414 -7.98 -12.01 -30.15
N LEU A 415 -7.28 -11.72 -29.06
CA LEU A 415 -6.00 -12.35 -28.74
C LEU A 415 -6.19 -13.76 -28.21
N LYS A 416 -5.28 -14.69 -28.51
CA LYS A 416 -5.31 -16.07 -27.98
C LYS A 416 -4.47 -16.16 -26.70
N LEU A 417 -5.05 -16.69 -25.63
CA LEU A 417 -4.37 -16.85 -24.33
C LEU A 417 -3.35 -17.98 -24.36
N SER A 418 -3.76 -19.18 -24.77
CA SER A 418 -2.91 -20.38 -24.74
C SER A 418 -2.53 -20.85 -26.14
N LEU A 419 -1.32 -21.38 -26.28
CA LEU A 419 -0.85 -22.06 -27.49
C LEU A 419 -1.14 -23.56 -27.48
N LEU A 420 -1.70 -24.13 -26.41
CA LEU A 420 -1.86 -25.58 -26.24
C LEU A 420 -2.46 -26.28 -27.47
N ASP A 421 -3.59 -25.80 -27.98
CA ASP A 421 -4.30 -26.43 -29.11
C ASP A 421 -3.73 -26.07 -30.49
N SER A 422 -2.72 -25.20 -30.56
CA SER A 422 -2.08 -24.76 -31.81
C SER A 422 -0.56 -24.85 -31.76
N ARG A 423 -0.02 -25.66 -30.85
CA ARG A 423 1.41 -25.84 -30.63
C ARG A 423 2.04 -26.60 -31.79
N ASP A 424 3.29 -26.29 -32.08
CA ASP A 424 4.11 -27.06 -33.02
C ASP A 424 4.84 -28.19 -32.29
N ASP A 425 5.19 -27.95 -31.02
CA ASP A 425 5.92 -28.90 -30.18
C ASP A 425 5.59 -28.69 -28.69
N VAL A 426 6.10 -29.60 -27.84
CA VAL A 426 6.10 -29.48 -26.39
C VAL A 426 7.56 -29.53 -25.93
N VAL A 427 7.99 -28.52 -25.17
CA VAL A 427 9.36 -28.45 -24.65
C VAL A 427 9.38 -28.33 -23.15
N THR A 428 10.46 -28.80 -22.55
CA THR A 428 10.69 -28.69 -21.11
C THR A 428 11.25 -27.32 -20.76
N VAL A 429 10.58 -26.59 -19.88
CA VAL A 429 10.94 -25.24 -19.42
C VAL A 429 11.19 -25.25 -17.91
N GLY A 430 12.31 -24.69 -17.48
CA GLY A 430 12.72 -24.60 -16.08
C GLY A 430 12.25 -23.33 -15.38
N PHE A 431 11.71 -23.50 -14.17
CA PHE A 431 11.24 -22.44 -13.28
C PHE A 431 12.01 -22.47 -11.96
N PRO A 432 12.41 -21.32 -11.41
CA PRO A 432 13.09 -21.29 -10.12
C PRO A 432 12.11 -21.64 -8.99
N TYR A 433 12.55 -22.46 -8.05
CA TYR A 433 11.78 -22.82 -6.86
C TYR A 433 12.59 -22.58 -5.58
N PHE A 434 12.08 -21.71 -4.72
CA PHE A 434 12.74 -21.30 -3.48
C PHE A 434 12.11 -21.90 -2.22
N GLY A 435 10.96 -22.57 -2.33
CA GLY A 435 10.25 -23.16 -1.19
C GLY A 435 11.01 -24.30 -0.50
N GLY A 436 12.09 -24.80 -1.11
CA GLY A 436 13.00 -25.79 -0.54
C GLY A 436 14.12 -25.22 0.31
N ASN A 437 14.33 -23.89 0.30
CA ASN A 437 15.40 -23.26 1.07
C ASN A 437 15.15 -23.40 2.57
N GLU A 438 16.05 -24.08 3.26
CA GLU A 438 15.92 -24.32 4.70
C GLU A 438 16.13 -23.03 5.50
N ASN A 439 15.30 -22.85 6.54
CA ASN A 439 15.43 -21.78 7.51
C ASN A 439 15.05 -22.30 8.91
N PRO A 440 15.79 -21.95 9.98
CA PRO A 440 15.50 -22.44 11.33
C PRO A 440 14.13 -22.04 11.89
N HIS A 441 13.45 -21.05 11.29
CA HIS A 441 12.21 -20.49 11.81
C HIS A 441 11.00 -20.65 10.88
N PHE A 442 11.21 -21.24 9.71
CA PHE A 442 10.18 -21.43 8.68
C PHE A 442 10.24 -22.87 8.16
N ARG A 443 9.08 -23.44 7.88
CA ARG A 443 9.02 -24.76 7.23
C ARG A 443 9.39 -24.60 5.77
N SER A 444 10.11 -25.58 5.24
CA SER A 444 10.47 -25.68 3.82
C SER A 444 10.04 -27.04 3.28
N ILE A 445 9.83 -27.13 1.97
CA ILE A 445 9.51 -28.37 1.27
C ILE A 445 10.59 -28.60 0.24
N LYS A 446 11.44 -29.58 0.54
CA LYS A 446 12.56 -29.96 -0.33
C LYS A 446 12.05 -30.44 -1.68
N GLN A 447 12.39 -29.69 -2.72
CA GLN A 447 12.24 -30.03 -4.13
C GLN A 447 13.48 -29.49 -4.86
N ASP A 448 13.64 -29.85 -6.13
CA ASP A 448 14.73 -29.31 -6.93
C ASP A 448 14.60 -27.77 -7.06
N PRO A 449 15.72 -27.03 -7.01
CA PRO A 449 15.71 -25.56 -7.11
C PRO A 449 15.27 -25.06 -8.49
N VAL A 450 15.22 -25.96 -9.48
CA VAL A 450 14.62 -25.74 -10.79
C VAL A 450 13.54 -26.79 -10.99
N THR A 451 12.29 -26.34 -11.09
CA THR A 451 11.15 -27.19 -11.44
C THR A 451 10.98 -27.19 -12.95
N LEU A 452 10.98 -28.38 -13.56
CA LEU A 452 10.87 -28.54 -15.01
C LEU A 452 9.42 -28.83 -15.39
N HIS A 453 8.85 -28.00 -16.27
CA HIS A 453 7.46 -28.13 -16.73
C HIS A 453 7.38 -28.36 -18.25
N GLN A 454 6.32 -29.02 -18.72
CA GLN A 454 6.07 -29.23 -20.15
C GLN A 454 5.19 -28.12 -20.71
N LEU A 455 5.72 -27.35 -21.68
CA LEU A 455 5.04 -26.16 -22.21
C LEU A 455 4.73 -26.32 -23.71
N PRO A 456 3.53 -25.92 -24.16
CA PRO A 456 3.20 -25.86 -25.58
C PRO A 456 3.92 -24.67 -26.23
N VAL A 457 4.63 -24.92 -27.32
CA VAL A 457 5.41 -23.88 -28.00
C VAL A 457 5.09 -23.80 -29.48
N LYS A 458 5.39 -22.65 -30.07
CA LYS A 458 5.46 -22.47 -31.52
C LYS A 458 6.86 -22.04 -31.94
N GLN A 459 7.24 -22.43 -33.15
CA GLN A 459 8.45 -21.91 -33.79
C GLN A 459 8.12 -20.65 -34.58
N LEU A 460 8.94 -19.61 -34.41
CA LEU A 460 8.83 -18.35 -35.13
C LEU A 460 10.08 -18.04 -35.94
N PRO A 461 9.97 -17.76 -37.25
CA PRO A 461 11.07 -17.20 -38.00
C PRO A 461 11.35 -15.77 -37.52
N LEU A 462 12.60 -15.49 -37.19
CA LEU A 462 13.05 -14.19 -36.70
C LEU A 462 13.70 -13.37 -37.83
N ALA A 463 13.69 -12.05 -37.68
CA ALA A 463 14.28 -11.12 -38.64
C ALA A 463 15.81 -11.31 -38.84
N ASN A 464 16.49 -11.90 -37.86
CA ASN A 464 17.92 -12.23 -37.96
C ASN A 464 18.21 -13.50 -38.79
N GLY A 465 17.17 -14.18 -39.29
CA GLY A 465 17.28 -15.42 -40.06
C GLY A 465 17.27 -16.70 -39.22
N GLU A 466 17.20 -16.60 -37.90
CA GLU A 466 17.09 -17.75 -36.99
C GLU A 466 15.62 -18.12 -36.73
N SER A 467 15.39 -19.28 -36.08
CA SER A 467 14.07 -19.69 -35.57
C SER A 467 14.07 -19.62 -34.05
N GLY A 468 13.10 -18.92 -33.48
CA GLY A 468 12.90 -18.80 -32.03
C GLY A 468 11.71 -19.62 -31.54
N LEU A 469 11.86 -20.28 -30.40
CA LEU A 469 10.72 -20.92 -29.73
C LEU A 469 10.01 -19.92 -28.84
N VAL A 470 8.68 -19.89 -28.95
CA VAL A 470 7.85 -18.98 -28.16
C VAL A 470 6.72 -19.69 -27.44
N VAL A 471 6.33 -19.11 -26.31
CA VAL A 471 5.25 -19.54 -25.44
C VAL A 471 4.45 -18.30 -25.00
N SER A 472 3.17 -18.44 -24.67
CA SER A 472 2.44 -17.30 -24.09
C SER A 472 2.72 -17.16 -22.59
N VAL A 473 2.61 -15.94 -22.08
CA VAL A 473 2.68 -15.68 -20.62
C VAL A 473 1.62 -16.49 -19.87
N TYR A 474 0.43 -16.67 -20.45
CA TYR A 474 -0.64 -17.50 -19.88
C TYR A 474 -0.19 -18.94 -19.64
N ASP A 475 0.45 -19.57 -20.63
CA ASP A 475 0.94 -20.95 -20.51
C ASP A 475 2.06 -21.05 -19.48
N LEU A 476 2.96 -20.06 -19.43
CA LEU A 476 4.00 -19.94 -18.40
C LEU A 476 3.41 -19.82 -16.98
N ILE A 477 2.36 -19.02 -16.80
CA ILE A 477 1.68 -18.88 -15.51
C ILE A 477 1.05 -20.20 -15.09
N LEU A 478 0.29 -20.86 -15.96
CA LEU A 478 -0.34 -22.14 -15.62
C LEU A 478 0.69 -23.21 -15.24
N ALA A 479 1.81 -23.27 -15.95
CA ALA A 479 2.92 -24.16 -15.63
C ALA A 479 3.60 -23.79 -14.31
N ASN A 480 3.89 -22.51 -14.07
CA ASN A 480 4.48 -22.04 -12.81
C ASN A 480 3.60 -22.37 -11.59
N TYR A 481 2.28 -22.34 -11.74
CA TYR A 481 1.33 -22.77 -10.71
C TYR A 481 1.19 -24.29 -10.60
N GLY A 482 1.88 -25.07 -11.44
CA GLY A 482 1.87 -26.53 -11.40
C GLY A 482 0.54 -27.16 -11.80
N LEU A 483 -0.14 -26.63 -12.82
CA LEU A 483 -1.43 -27.15 -13.27
C LEU A 483 -1.27 -28.19 -14.38
N ASP A 484 -1.87 -29.37 -14.21
CA ASP A 484 -1.87 -30.38 -15.27
C ASP A 484 -2.82 -30.00 -16.41
N ARG A 485 -2.34 -30.22 -17.63
CA ARG A 485 -2.97 -29.83 -18.89
C ARG A 485 -2.91 -30.93 -19.95
N GLY A 486 -2.61 -32.17 -19.54
CA GLY A 486 -2.53 -33.31 -20.46
C GLY A 486 -1.25 -33.33 -21.29
N LEU A 487 -0.15 -32.84 -20.74
CA LEU A 487 1.19 -32.85 -21.36
C LEU A 487 2.16 -33.82 -20.67
N ASP A 488 1.63 -34.73 -19.83
CA ASP A 488 2.41 -35.69 -19.04
C ASP A 488 3.51 -35.03 -18.19
N ASP A 489 3.19 -33.88 -17.58
CA ASP A 489 4.12 -33.12 -16.75
C ASP A 489 4.21 -33.71 -15.33
N PRO A 490 5.35 -34.30 -14.92
CA PRO A 490 5.49 -34.94 -13.62
C PRO A 490 5.53 -33.95 -12.45
N ASN A 491 5.70 -32.65 -12.70
CA ASN A 491 5.73 -31.60 -11.69
C ASN A 491 4.42 -30.83 -11.59
N ALA A 492 3.48 -31.06 -12.51
CA ALA A 492 2.12 -30.58 -12.40
C ALA A 492 1.30 -31.46 -11.44
N ALA A 493 0.31 -30.86 -10.77
CA ALA A 493 -0.64 -31.53 -9.90
C ALA A 493 -1.95 -31.82 -10.66
N GLN A 494 -2.47 -33.03 -10.49
CA GLN A 494 -3.80 -33.42 -10.98
C GLN A 494 -4.88 -33.03 -9.97
N ASP A 495 -4.55 -33.07 -8.68
CA ASP A 495 -5.44 -32.65 -7.59
C ASP A 495 -4.73 -31.81 -6.51
N PHE A 496 -5.53 -31.17 -5.66
CA PHE A 496 -5.06 -30.24 -4.63
C PHE A 496 -4.35 -30.90 -3.45
N GLY A 497 -4.47 -32.22 -3.32
CA GLY A 497 -3.87 -33.03 -2.27
C GLY A 497 -2.42 -33.45 -2.56
N GLU A 498 -1.96 -33.31 -3.81
CA GLU A 498 -0.59 -33.64 -4.20
C GLU A 498 0.44 -32.65 -3.65
N MET A 499 1.60 -33.14 -3.22
CA MET A 499 2.69 -32.31 -2.71
C MET A 499 3.54 -31.71 -3.85
N LYS A 500 2.91 -30.91 -4.71
CA LYS A 500 3.57 -30.15 -5.79
C LYS A 500 3.66 -28.67 -5.44
N ALA A 501 4.62 -27.97 -6.05
CA ALA A 501 4.80 -26.53 -5.84
C ALA A 501 3.45 -25.80 -5.97
N TYR A 502 3.14 -24.97 -4.97
CA TYR A 502 1.97 -24.09 -4.95
C TYR A 502 0.58 -24.77 -4.90
N THR A 503 0.49 -26.06 -4.60
CA THR A 503 -0.81 -26.70 -4.29
C THR A 503 -1.32 -26.32 -2.88
N PRO A 504 -2.61 -26.50 -2.58
CA PRO A 504 -3.12 -26.38 -1.21
C PRO A 504 -2.43 -27.31 -0.20
N ALA A 505 -2.10 -28.55 -0.57
CA ALA A 505 -1.33 -29.45 0.29
C ALA A 505 0.10 -28.93 0.58
N TRP A 506 0.76 -28.37 -0.42
CA TRP A 506 2.06 -27.71 -0.26
C TRP A 506 1.98 -26.48 0.64
N ALA A 507 0.99 -25.60 0.44
CA ALA A 507 0.84 -24.39 1.23
C ALA A 507 0.46 -24.68 2.68
N GLU A 508 -0.30 -25.75 2.97
CA GLU A 508 -0.58 -26.18 4.34
C GLU A 508 0.71 -26.50 5.11
N GLN A 509 1.66 -27.16 4.46
CA GLN A 509 2.95 -27.48 5.08
C GLN A 509 3.79 -26.23 5.33
N ILE A 510 3.88 -25.30 4.38
CA ILE A 510 4.65 -24.06 4.52
C ILE A 510 4.04 -23.11 5.55
N THR A 511 2.73 -22.87 5.44
CA THR A 511 2.04 -21.78 6.15
C THR A 511 1.42 -22.23 7.47
N GLY A 512 1.07 -23.51 7.60
CA GLY A 512 0.27 -24.06 8.68
C GLY A 512 -1.24 -23.85 8.53
N VAL A 513 -1.71 -23.21 7.46
CA VAL A 513 -3.16 -23.03 7.19
C VAL A 513 -3.73 -24.31 6.61
N PRO A 514 -4.81 -24.89 7.18
CA PRO A 514 -5.42 -26.11 6.65
C PRO A 514 -5.86 -25.96 5.20
N ARG A 515 -5.48 -26.90 4.33
CA ARG A 515 -5.73 -26.88 2.88
C ARG A 515 -7.21 -26.71 2.52
N GLN A 516 -8.10 -27.32 3.31
CA GLN A 516 -9.55 -27.20 3.15
C GLN A 516 -10.02 -25.73 3.20
N HIS A 517 -9.39 -24.89 4.03
CA HIS A 517 -9.73 -23.48 4.13
C HIS A 517 -9.14 -22.68 2.98
N ILE A 518 -7.95 -23.05 2.51
CA ILE A 518 -7.34 -22.47 1.30
C ILE A 518 -8.26 -22.70 0.11
N GLU A 519 -8.67 -23.96 -0.10
CA GLU A 519 -9.57 -24.36 -1.19
C GLU A 519 -10.92 -23.66 -1.08
N GLN A 520 -11.54 -23.67 0.10
CA GLN A 520 -12.84 -23.05 0.33
C GLN A 520 -12.80 -21.55 0.03
N ILE A 521 -11.87 -20.82 0.63
CA ILE A 521 -11.81 -19.35 0.48
C ILE A 521 -11.42 -18.96 -0.94
N ALA A 522 -10.51 -19.69 -1.60
CA ALA A 522 -10.19 -19.45 -3.00
C ALA A 522 -11.41 -19.64 -3.92
N ARG A 523 -12.17 -20.72 -3.71
CA ARG A 523 -13.40 -20.99 -4.48
C ARG A 523 -14.47 -19.94 -4.23
N GLU A 524 -14.74 -19.59 -2.96
CA GLU A 524 -15.75 -18.58 -2.62
C GLU A 524 -15.38 -17.19 -3.15
N PHE A 525 -14.11 -16.80 -3.03
CA PHE A 525 -13.60 -15.52 -3.52
C PHE A 525 -13.78 -15.39 -5.03
N ALA A 526 -13.36 -16.41 -5.80
CA ALA A 526 -13.48 -16.43 -7.25
C ALA A 526 -14.93 -16.63 -7.73
N ASP A 527 -15.73 -17.49 -7.08
CA ASP A 527 -17.14 -17.65 -7.41
C ASP A 527 -17.92 -16.34 -7.23
N THR A 528 -17.63 -15.59 -6.15
CA THR A 528 -18.22 -14.27 -5.94
C THR A 528 -17.78 -13.30 -7.03
N ALA A 529 -16.50 -13.27 -7.40
CA ALA A 529 -16.01 -12.40 -8.47
C ALA A 529 -16.62 -12.76 -9.83
N HIS A 530 -16.79 -14.05 -10.14
CA HIS A 530 -17.45 -14.52 -11.35
C HIS A 530 -18.91 -14.05 -11.42
N LYS A 531 -19.68 -14.30 -10.36
CA LYS A 531 -21.11 -13.92 -10.28
C LYS A 531 -21.34 -12.40 -10.34
N THR A 532 -20.40 -11.63 -9.80
CA THR A 532 -20.56 -10.19 -9.60
C THR A 532 -19.73 -9.33 -10.55
N HIS A 533 -19.00 -9.95 -11.48
CA HIS A 533 -18.09 -9.29 -12.41
C HIS A 533 -17.02 -8.47 -11.67
N GLY A 534 -16.29 -9.13 -10.76
CA GLY A 534 -15.09 -8.59 -10.12
C GLY A 534 -15.29 -7.94 -8.74
N ARG A 535 -16.47 -8.06 -8.11
CA ARG A 535 -16.72 -7.45 -6.77
C ARG A 535 -16.20 -8.31 -5.61
N SER A 536 -14.96 -8.80 -5.72
CA SER A 536 -14.17 -9.40 -4.65
C SER A 536 -12.90 -8.57 -4.45
N MET A 537 -12.56 -8.23 -3.22
CA MET A 537 -11.51 -7.26 -2.90
C MET A 537 -10.56 -7.79 -1.82
N ILE A 538 -9.28 -7.43 -1.93
CA ILE A 538 -8.27 -7.68 -0.89
C ILE A 538 -7.81 -6.34 -0.34
N ILE A 539 -7.95 -6.13 0.97
CA ILE A 539 -7.37 -5.00 1.69
C ILE A 539 -6.02 -5.46 2.23
N LEU A 540 -4.95 -5.06 1.56
CA LEU A 540 -3.57 -5.38 1.93
C LEU A 540 -2.96 -4.27 2.81
N GLY A 541 -1.93 -4.59 3.58
CA GLY A 541 -1.20 -3.61 4.39
C GLY A 541 0.23 -4.02 4.70
N ALA A 542 0.87 -3.25 5.59
CA ALA A 542 2.26 -3.44 6.01
C ALA A 542 2.58 -4.83 6.57
N GLY A 543 1.58 -5.59 7.05
CA GLY A 543 1.79 -6.97 7.54
C GLY A 543 2.32 -7.92 6.46
N VAL A 544 2.08 -7.60 5.18
CA VAL A 544 2.65 -8.29 4.01
C VAL A 544 3.71 -7.44 3.32
N ASN A 545 3.47 -6.11 3.21
CA ASN A 545 4.37 -5.22 2.47
C ASN A 545 5.74 -5.01 3.16
N HIS A 546 5.86 -5.12 4.49
CA HIS A 546 7.15 -4.85 5.17
C HIS A 546 8.09 -6.06 5.22
N TRP A 547 7.89 -7.06 4.37
CA TRP A 547 8.79 -8.19 4.21
C TRP A 547 9.82 -7.94 3.12
N TYR A 548 10.96 -8.63 3.18
CA TYR A 548 11.99 -8.47 2.15
C TYR A 548 11.49 -8.91 0.76
N HIS A 549 10.65 -9.94 0.72
CA HIS A 549 9.95 -10.43 -0.47
C HIS A 549 8.49 -9.95 -0.44
N MET A 550 8.32 -8.62 -0.51
CA MET A 550 7.04 -7.93 -0.53
C MET A 550 6.39 -7.84 -1.93
N ASP A 551 7.18 -8.17 -2.94
CA ASP A 551 6.87 -8.07 -4.37
C ASP A 551 5.92 -9.17 -4.89
#